data_AF-A0A512PR78-F1
#
_entry.id   AF-A0A512PR78-F1
#
_cell.length_a   1.000
_cell.length_b   1.000
_cell.length_c   1.000
_cell.angle_alpha   90.00
_cell.angle_beta   90.00
_cell.angle_gamma   90.00
#
_symmetry.space_group_name_H-M   'P 1'
#
loop_
_entity.id
_entity.type
_entity.pdbx_description
1 polymer ?
#
loop_
_entity_poly.entity_id
_entity_poly.type
_entity_poly.pdbx_seq_one_letter_code
_entity_poly.pdbx_strand_id
1 'polypeptide(L)' 'MMASRFAYCPYCGAKLAANDVVCPNCGKKLPKQEQHKPSYNQLFGNTYKEGMKRYHQERGDLKQPKRSSFWQRLFHKKP' A
#
# COMPACT_ATOMS: atom_id res chain seq x y z
N MET A 1 24.60 -11.23 1.06
CA MET A 1 24.86 -10.00 0.28
C MET A 1 23.79 -9.93 -0.81
N MET A 2 22.93 -8.90 -0.81
CA MET A 2 21.87 -8.76 -1.83
C MET A 2 22.47 -8.18 -3.12
N ALA A 3 22.54 -9.01 -4.16
CA ALA A 3 22.98 -8.67 -5.50
C ALA A 3 21.86 -7.94 -6.27
N SER A 4 22.20 -6.85 -6.98
CA SER A 4 21.25 -6.15 -7.84
C SER A 4 21.07 -6.97 -9.13
N ARG A 5 19.85 -7.40 -9.46
CA ARG A 5 19.58 -8.25 -10.64
C ARG A 5 19.59 -7.47 -11.97
N PHE A 6 20.13 -6.25 -12.01
CA PHE A 6 20.11 -5.42 -13.21
C PHE A 6 21.39 -5.60 -14.03
N ALA A 7 21.25 -5.97 -15.31
CA ALA A 7 22.39 -6.06 -16.23
C ALA A 7 22.87 -4.67 -16.72
N TYR A 8 22.00 -3.67 -16.67
CA TYR A 8 22.26 -2.30 -17.12
C TYR A 8 21.69 -1.29 -16.12
N CYS A 9 22.35 -0.14 -16.02
CA CYS A 9 21.91 0.94 -15.16
C CYS A 9 20.62 1.57 -15.70
N PRO A 10 19.52 1.62 -14.92
CA PRO A 10 18.27 2.23 -15.37
C PRO A 10 18.36 3.74 -15.59
N TYR A 11 19.44 4.37 -15.12
CA TYR A 11 19.62 5.83 -15.21
C TYR A 11 20.52 6.28 -16.36
N CYS A 12 21.53 5.51 -16.74
CA CYS A 12 22.49 5.90 -17.78
C CYS A 12 22.74 4.82 -18.84
N GLY A 13 22.17 3.62 -18.69
CA GLY A 13 22.33 2.51 -19.65
C GLY A 13 23.67 1.78 -19.58
N ALA A 14 24.61 2.21 -18.72
CA ALA A 14 25.90 1.53 -18.57
C ALA A 14 25.72 0.08 -18.08
N LYS A 15 26.57 -0.83 -18.57
CA LYS A 15 26.58 -2.23 -18.13
C LYS A 15 27.00 -2.33 -16.66
N LEU A 16 26.27 -3.14 -15.89
CA LEU A 16 26.51 -3.36 -14.46
C LEU A 16 26.95 -4.80 -14.21
N ALA A 17 27.76 -5.00 -13.19
CA ALA A 17 28.04 -6.32 -12.63
C ALA A 17 26.92 -6.72 -11.66
N ALA A 18 26.71 -8.03 -11.48
CA ALA A 18 25.62 -8.57 -10.67
C ALA A 18 25.59 -8.08 -9.21
N ASN A 19 26.72 -7.61 -8.68
CA ASN A 19 26.87 -7.20 -7.28
C ASN A 19 27.01 -5.69 -7.10
N ASP A 20 26.88 -4.90 -8.17
CA ASP A 20 27.02 -3.46 -8.07
C ASP A 20 25.83 -2.89 -7.27
N VAL A 21 26.15 -2.06 -6.27
CA VAL A 21 25.16 -1.30 -5.48
C VAL A 21 25.07 0.14 -5.97
N VAL A 22 26.15 0.64 -6.55
CA VAL A 22 26.29 1.98 -7.11
C VAL A 22 26.81 1.82 -8.53
N CYS A 23 26.21 2.54 -9.48
CA CYS A 23 26.68 2.52 -10.85
C CYS A 23 28.05 3.21 -10.95
N PRO A 24 29.08 2.54 -11.51
CA PRO A 24 30.44 3.11 -11.63
C PRO A 24 30.50 4.26 -12.64
N ASN A 25 29.54 4.34 -13.57
CA ASN A 25 29.55 5.37 -14.61
C ASN A 25 28.82 6.66 -14.15
N CYS A 26 27.63 6.54 -13.55
CA CYS A 26 26.83 7.72 -13.17
C CYS A 26 26.79 8.02 -11.67
N GLY A 27 27.40 7.17 -10.83
CA GLY A 27 27.46 7.34 -9.37
C GLY A 27 26.13 7.15 -8.63
N LYS A 28 25.03 6.84 -9.33
CA LYS A 28 23.73 6.64 -8.69
C LYS A 28 23.60 5.26 -8.06
N LYS A 29 22.98 5.22 -6.87
CA LYS A 29 22.64 3.98 -6.17
C LYS A 29 21.55 3.23 -6.93
N LEU A 30 21.70 1.93 -7.05
CA LEU A 30 20.76 1.08 -7.77
C LEU A 30 19.56 0.75 -6.87
N PRO A 31 18.34 0.69 -7.43
CA PRO A 31 17.16 0.37 -6.66
C PRO A 31 17.27 -1.06 -6.11
N LYS A 32 17.00 -1.23 -4.81
CA LYS A 32 16.86 -2.56 -4.22
C LYS A 32 15.50 -3.09 -4.62
N GLN A 33 15.46 -4.24 -5.30
CA GLN A 33 14.22 -4.94 -5.62
C GLN A 33 13.68 -5.55 -4.32
N GLU A 34 13.00 -4.76 -3.51
CA GLU A 34 12.16 -5.29 -2.45
C GLU A 34 10.98 -5.98 -3.13
N GLN A 35 10.82 -7.28 -2.89
CA GLN A 35 9.74 -8.07 -3.45
C GLN A 35 8.43 -7.71 -2.75
N HIS A 36 7.94 -6.49 -2.95
CA HIS A 36 6.59 -6.13 -2.56
C HIS A 36 5.63 -6.70 -3.60
N LYS A 37 5.34 -8.00 -3.49
CA LYS A 37 4.24 -8.62 -4.21
C LYS A 37 2.97 -7.95 -3.69
N PRO A 38 2.27 -7.12 -4.49
CA PRO A 38 1.02 -6.54 -4.02
C PRO A 38 0.08 -7.70 -3.70
N SER A 39 -0.68 -7.61 -2.62
CA SER A 39 -1.71 -8.60 -2.32
C SER A 39 -2.66 -8.72 -3.52
N TYR A 40 -3.04 -9.94 -3.90
CA TYR A 40 -3.98 -10.18 -5.00
C TYR A 40 -5.26 -9.34 -4.86
N ASN A 41 -5.73 -9.19 -3.61
CA ASN A 41 -6.88 -8.36 -3.22
C ASN A 41 -6.72 -6.86 -3.52
N GLN A 42 -5.52 -6.42 -3.89
CA GLN A 42 -5.19 -5.04 -4.19
C GLN A 42 -4.99 -4.78 -5.69
N LEU A 43 -4.71 -5.80 -6.50
CA LEU A 43 -4.61 -5.71 -7.96
C LEU A 43 -5.98 -5.76 -8.63
N PHE A 44 -6.84 -6.66 -8.16
CA PHE A 44 -8.21 -6.75 -8.62
C PHE A 44 -9.06 -6.00 -7.61
N GLY A 45 -9.45 -4.77 -7.94
CA GLY A 45 -10.43 -4.03 -7.14
C GLY A 45 -11.59 -4.97 -6.85
N ASN A 46 -11.92 -5.13 -5.57
CA ASN A 46 -13.03 -5.99 -5.17
C ASN A 46 -14.31 -5.37 -5.75
N THR A 47 -14.71 -5.80 -6.95
CA THR A 47 -15.92 -5.34 -7.67
C THR A 47 -17.14 -5.43 -6.76
N TYR A 48 -17.17 -6.44 -5.90
CA TYR A 48 -18.14 -6.58 -4.82
C TYR A 48 -18.13 -5.42 -3.80
N LYS A 49 -16.94 -5.00 -3.31
CA LYS A 49 -16.81 -3.89 -2.35
C LYS A 49 -17.27 -2.57 -2.96
N GLU A 50 -16.94 -2.34 -4.23
CA GLU A 50 -17.38 -1.15 -4.95
C GLU A 50 -18.90 -1.16 -5.19
N GLY A 51 -19.46 -2.30 -5.63
CA GLY A 51 -20.90 -2.48 -5.78
C GLY A 51 -21.68 -2.30 -4.48
N MET A 52 -21.22 -2.90 -3.38
CA MET A 52 -21.85 -2.76 -2.06
C MET A 52 -21.78 -1.32 -1.55
N LYS A 53 -20.68 -0.59 -1.80
CA LYS A 53 -20.58 0.83 -1.42
C LYS A 53 -21.62 1.68 -2.15
N ARG A 54 -21.80 1.47 -3.46
CA ARG A 54 -22.83 2.14 -4.26
C ARG A 54 -24.23 1.83 -3.72
N TYR A 55 -24.51 0.56 -3.44
CA TYR A 55 -25.77 0.12 -2.85
C TYR A 55 -26.06 0.80 -1.49
N HIS A 56 -25.08 0.85 -0.59
CA HIS A 56 -25.24 1.52 0.71
C HIS A 56 -25.37 3.05 0.61
N GLN A 57 -24.72 3.66 -0.39
CA GLN A 57 -24.80 5.09 -0.66
C GLN A 57 -26.15 5.47 -1.29
N GLU A 58 -26.62 4.69 -2.27
CA GLU A 58 -27.91 4.87 -2.96
C GLU A 58 -29.09 4.58 -2.02
N ARG A 59 -28.95 3.63 -1.10
CA ARG A 59 -29.97 3.36 -0.07
C ARG A 59 -29.98 4.34 1.09
N GLY A 60 -29.07 5.32 1.13
CA GLY A 60 -29.04 6.37 2.14
C GLY A 60 -29.19 5.85 3.57
N ASP A 61 -28.09 5.52 4.24
CA ASP A 61 -28.06 5.54 5.70
C ASP A 61 -29.16 4.72 6.42
N LEU A 62 -29.16 3.40 6.27
CA LEU A 62 -29.26 2.54 7.46
C LEU A 62 -27.92 2.65 8.22
N LYS A 63 -27.51 3.87 8.58
CA LYS A 63 -26.57 4.06 9.68
C LYS A 63 -27.32 3.51 10.87
N GLN A 64 -26.95 2.31 11.32
CA GLN A 64 -27.32 1.91 12.66
C GLN A 64 -26.94 3.08 13.57
N PRO A 65 -27.89 3.63 14.34
CA PRO A 65 -27.56 4.74 15.22
C PRO A 65 -26.42 4.25 16.08
N LYS A 66 -25.28 4.97 16.08
CA LYS A 66 -24.24 4.78 17.08
C LYS A 66 -24.88 5.11 18.42
N ARG A 67 -25.59 4.15 19.02
CA ARG A 67 -26.03 4.22 20.40
C ARG A 67 -24.73 4.40 21.18
N SER A 68 -24.55 5.58 21.78
CA SER A 68 -23.41 5.86 22.63
C SER A 68 -23.23 4.67 23.56
N SER A 69 -22.07 4.03 23.52
CA SER A 69 -21.81 2.83 24.31
C SER A 69 -22.17 3.12 25.76
N PHE A 70 -22.79 2.17 26.45
CA PHE A 70 -23.21 2.32 27.85
C PHE A 70 -22.12 2.95 28.74
N TRP A 71 -20.86 2.55 28.51
CA TRP A 71 -19.67 3.09 29.17
C TRP A 71 -19.34 4.55 28.83
N GLN A 72 -19.62 5.03 27.62
CA GLN A 72 -19.47 6.45 27.26
C GLN A 72 -20.44 7.35 28.06
N ARG A 73 -21.62 6.83 28.42
CA ARG A 73 -22.59 7.55 29.28
C ARG A 73 -22.21 7.52 30.75
N LEU A 74 -21.53 6.47 31.21
CA LEU A 74 -21.06 6.31 32.59
C LEU A 74 -19.85 7.20 32.92
N PHE A 75 -18.88 7.32 32.00
CA PHE A 75 -17.64 8.08 32.24
C PHE A 75 -17.72 9.58 31.88
N HIS A 76 -18.85 10.07 31.34
CA HIS A 76 -19.05 11.50 31.02
C HIS A 76 -20.04 12.23 31.93
N LYS A 77 -20.62 11.55 32.93
CA LYS A 77 -21.23 12.27 34.05
C LYS A 77 -20.11 12.75 34.97
N LYS A 78 -19.61 13.96 34.71
CA LYS A 78 -18.83 14.71 35.69
C LYS A 78 -19.67 14.86 36.98
N PRO A 79 -19.04 14.81 38.17
CA PRO A 79 -19.74 14.96 39.45
C PRO A 79 -20.51 16.28 39.52
#